data_AF-A0A8T1GXW9-F1
#
_entry.id   AF-A0A8T1GXW9-F1
#
_cell.length_a   1.000
_cell.length_b   1.000
_cell.length_c   1.000
_cell.angle_alpha   90.00
_cell.angle_beta   90.00
_cell.angle_gamma   90.00
#
_symmetry.space_group_name_H-M   'P 1'
#
loop_
_entity.id
_entity.type
_entity.pdbx_description
1 polymer ?
#
loop_
_entity_poly.entity_id
_entity_poly.type
_entity_poly.pdbx_seq_one_letter_code
_entity_poly.pdbx_strand_id
1 'polypeptide(L)'
;MGFGTEFVQWIKLLYTDPQAHLVINQNIQPALHPTRGVKQGDPLSALLFVLTIEPLGNLLRSHEEYGVCLNADHTSTSTFFADDSNLLSSSITNLQAQLELVDEYCRGSGAKLNLSKSMLLALNRNHDCPLLPGVHVLGRTETVKYLGIPFSQSSVDDNIVEFLEQRFYDGFKAWYRRARTLRGRLLVAQTMVLSRLWHYTQHVSVPTAVVKR
;
A
#
# COMPACT_ATOMS: atom_id res chain seq x y z
N MET A 1 -17.68 -16.74 4.73
CA MET A 1 -17.33 -16.59 3.30
C MET A 1 -17.91 -17.67 2.38
N GLY A 2 -18.53 -18.76 2.88
CA GLY A 2 -19.36 -19.64 2.04
C GLY A 2 -18.65 -20.42 0.92
N PHE A 3 -17.32 -20.62 1.01
CA PHE A 3 -16.56 -21.35 0.00
C PHE A 3 -16.98 -22.82 -0.08
N GLY A 4 -17.08 -23.35 -1.30
CA GLY A 4 -17.38 -24.76 -1.54
C GLY A 4 -16.30 -25.70 -1.01
N THR A 5 -16.70 -26.92 -0.67
CA THR A 5 -15.82 -27.95 -0.08
C THR A 5 -14.64 -28.30 -0.98
N GLU A 6 -14.84 -28.38 -2.30
CA GLU A 6 -13.79 -28.67 -3.27
C GLU A 6 -12.68 -27.61 -3.24
N PHE A 7 -13.05 -26.33 -3.29
CA PHE A 7 -12.07 -25.24 -3.20
C PHE A 7 -11.24 -25.34 -1.92
N VAL A 8 -11.90 -25.56 -0.77
CA VAL A 8 -11.20 -25.71 0.52
C VAL A 8 -10.25 -26.92 0.49
N GLN A 9 -10.62 -28.02 -0.15
CA GLN A 9 -9.75 -29.19 -0.31
C GLN A 9 -8.53 -28.88 -1.18
N TRP A 10 -8.69 -28.15 -2.29
CA TRP A 10 -7.57 -27.72 -3.12
C TRP A 10 -6.60 -26.82 -2.37
N ILE A 11 -7.10 -25.85 -1.59
CA ILE A 11 -6.25 -25.01 -0.75
C ILE A 11 -5.49 -25.85 0.28
N LYS A 12 -6.18 -26.78 0.96
CA LYS A 12 -5.53 -27.70 1.91
C LYS A 12 -4.44 -28.53 1.24
N LEU A 13 -4.69 -29.08 0.04
CA LEU A 13 -3.70 -29.85 -0.70
C LEU A 13 -2.43 -29.03 -0.97
N LEU A 14 -2.57 -27.75 -1.31
CA LEU A 14 -1.44 -26.88 -1.65
C LEU A 14 -0.64 -26.36 -0.44
N TYR A 15 -1.28 -26.29 0.74
CA TYR A 15 -0.76 -25.60 1.93
C TYR A 15 -0.62 -26.49 3.18
N THR A 16 -0.99 -27.76 3.12
CA THR A 16 -0.74 -28.72 4.23
C THR A 16 0.69 -29.23 4.16
N ASP A 17 1.43 -29.10 5.27
CA ASP A 17 2.85 -29.49 5.40
C ASP A 17 3.73 -29.09 4.20
N PRO A 18 3.79 -27.79 3.85
CA PRO A 18 4.59 -27.36 2.72
C PRO A 18 6.08 -27.56 3.03
N GLN A 19 6.82 -28.05 2.05
CA GLN A 19 8.28 -28.13 2.09
C GLN A 19 8.87 -27.10 1.14
N ALA A 20 9.85 -26.34 1.62
CA ALA A 20 10.57 -25.35 0.83
C ALA A 20 12.08 -25.59 0.93
N HIS A 21 12.78 -25.42 -0.18
CA HIS A 21 14.24 -25.47 -0.21
C HIS A 21 14.79 -24.13 -0.67
N LEU A 22 15.86 -23.69 -0.02
CA LEU A 22 16.62 -22.54 -0.47
C LEU A 22 17.73 -23.01 -1.42
N VAL A 23 17.89 -22.31 -2.54
CA VAL A 23 19.03 -22.51 -3.45
C VAL A 23 20.01 -21.36 -3.24
N ILE A 24 21.16 -21.66 -2.63
CA ILE A 24 22.21 -20.67 -2.36
C ILE A 24 23.45 -21.10 -3.13
N ASN A 25 23.93 -20.24 -4.05
CA ASN A 25 25.08 -20.54 -4.91
C ASN A 25 24.95 -21.89 -5.63
N GLN A 26 23.75 -22.17 -6.19
CA GLN A 26 23.41 -23.43 -6.87
C GLN A 26 23.34 -24.67 -5.95
N ASN A 27 23.56 -24.53 -4.64
CA ASN A 27 23.42 -25.63 -3.69
C ASN A 27 22.05 -25.59 -3.00
N ILE A 28 21.37 -26.73 -3.02
CA ILE A 28 20.09 -26.94 -2.35
C ILE A 28 20.35 -27.13 -0.84
N GLN A 29 19.73 -26.28 -0.03
CA GLN A 29 19.80 -26.35 1.43
C GLN A 29 18.79 -27.37 1.99
N PRO A 30 18.95 -27.80 3.26
CA PRO A 30 17.96 -28.65 3.93
C PRO A 30 16.54 -28.10 3.85
N ALA A 31 15.56 -28.99 3.90
CA ALA A 31 14.16 -28.64 3.82
C ALA A 31 13.76 -27.71 4.98
N LEU A 32 13.05 -26.65 4.63
CA LEU A 32 12.31 -25.80 5.55
C LEU A 32 10.84 -26.21 5.50
N HIS A 33 10.19 -26.16 6.66
CA HIS A 33 8.76 -26.46 6.80
C HIS A 33 8.02 -25.20 7.26
N PRO A 34 7.59 -24.32 6.34
CA PRO A 34 6.83 -23.14 6.71
C PRO A 34 5.52 -23.52 7.40
N THR A 35 5.31 -22.99 8.60
CA THR A 35 4.07 -23.22 9.38
C THR A 35 3.04 -22.11 9.22
N ARG A 36 3.44 -20.97 8.65
CA ARG A 36 2.61 -19.78 8.45
C ARG A 36 3.03 -19.03 7.19
N GLY A 37 2.07 -18.30 6.60
CA GLY A 37 2.29 -17.44 5.45
C GLY A 37 1.91 -18.09 4.11
N VAL A 38 2.13 -17.33 3.04
CA VAL A 38 1.82 -17.72 1.66
C VAL A 38 3.09 -17.78 0.81
N LYS A 39 3.08 -18.54 -0.28
CA LYS A 39 4.26 -18.72 -1.14
C LYS A 39 4.48 -17.46 -1.99
N GLN A 40 5.59 -16.74 -1.80
CA GLN A 40 5.88 -15.59 -2.64
C GLN A 40 6.13 -16.01 -4.09
N GLY A 41 5.50 -15.32 -5.04
CA GLY A 41 5.56 -15.65 -6.47
C GLY A 41 4.53 -16.68 -6.94
N ASP A 42 3.77 -17.29 -6.03
CA ASP A 42 2.62 -18.13 -6.37
C ASP A 42 1.41 -17.23 -6.73
N PRO A 43 0.80 -17.39 -7.92
CA PRO A 43 -0.38 -16.61 -8.32
C PRO A 43 -1.55 -16.65 -7.34
N LEU A 44 -1.69 -17.74 -6.59
CA LEU A 44 -2.79 -17.93 -5.62
C LEU A 44 -2.58 -17.14 -4.33
N SER A 45 -1.33 -16.88 -3.95
CA SER A 45 -0.97 -16.26 -2.67
C SER A 45 -1.58 -14.88 -2.47
N ALA A 46 -1.67 -14.08 -3.53
CA ALA A 46 -2.27 -12.74 -3.46
C ALA A 46 -3.75 -12.81 -3.09
N LEU A 47 -4.50 -13.74 -3.69
CA LEU A 47 -5.92 -13.94 -3.40
C LEU A 47 -6.14 -14.46 -1.99
N LEU A 48 -5.32 -15.42 -1.55
CA LEU A 48 -5.37 -15.92 -0.17
C LEU A 48 -5.09 -14.81 0.84
N PHE A 49 -4.12 -13.93 0.56
CA PHE A 49 -3.85 -12.79 1.41
C PHE A 49 -5.07 -11.85 1.52
N VAL A 50 -5.73 -11.54 0.40
CA VAL A 50 -6.97 -10.74 0.42
C VAL A 50 -8.03 -11.39 1.29
N LEU A 51 -8.22 -12.72 1.18
CA LEU A 51 -9.17 -13.44 2.04
C LEU A 51 -8.80 -13.38 3.52
N THR A 52 -7.52 -13.37 3.85
CA THR A 52 -7.09 -13.28 5.26
C THR A 52 -7.33 -11.91 5.86
N ILE A 53 -7.12 -10.82 5.11
CA ILE A 53 -7.26 -9.44 5.62
C ILE A 53 -8.70 -8.91 5.56
N GLU A 54 -9.55 -9.48 4.73
CA GLU A 54 -10.95 -9.07 4.58
C GLU A 54 -11.76 -9.08 5.89
N PRO A 55 -11.59 -10.04 6.83
CA PRO A 55 -12.16 -9.95 8.17
C PRO A 55 -11.79 -8.67 8.94
N LEU A 56 -10.54 -8.20 8.85
CA LEU A 56 -10.14 -6.91 9.45
C LEU A 56 -10.88 -5.75 8.79
N GLY A 57 -10.97 -5.76 7.46
CA GLY A 57 -11.75 -4.77 6.72
C GLY A 57 -13.21 -4.73 7.15
N ASN A 58 -13.85 -5.90 7.34
CA ASN A 58 -15.23 -5.98 7.84
C ASN A 58 -15.36 -5.47 9.27
N LEU A 59 -14.42 -5.84 10.15
CA LEU A 59 -14.42 -5.35 11.54
C LEU A 59 -14.34 -3.82 11.60
N LEU A 60 -13.42 -3.23 10.83
CA LEU A 60 -13.28 -1.77 10.76
C LEU A 60 -14.49 -1.09 10.12
N ARG A 61 -15.08 -1.66 9.07
CA ARG A 61 -16.31 -1.12 8.44
C ARG A 61 -17.54 -1.24 9.32
N SER A 62 -17.59 -2.20 10.24
CA SER A 62 -18.70 -2.30 11.20
C SER A 62 -18.71 -1.20 12.27
N HIS A 63 -17.61 -0.42 12.37
CA HIS A 63 -17.44 0.69 13.31
C HIS A 63 -17.21 2.01 12.54
N GLU A 64 -18.18 2.40 11.72
CA GLU A 64 -18.10 3.61 10.90
C GLU A 64 -17.93 4.88 11.74
N GLU A 65 -18.39 4.90 12.99
CA GLU A 65 -18.26 6.03 13.91
C GLU A 65 -16.80 6.43 14.18
N TYR A 66 -15.84 5.52 13.96
CA TYR A 66 -14.42 5.83 14.09
C TYR A 66 -13.81 6.41 12.80
N GLY A 67 -14.49 6.25 11.66
CA GLY A 67 -14.00 6.63 10.34
C GLY A 67 -14.04 8.13 10.04
N VAL A 68 -13.76 8.45 8.78
CA VAL A 68 -13.88 9.81 8.21
C VAL A 68 -15.04 9.84 7.22
N CYS A 69 -16.01 10.72 7.43
CA CYS A 69 -17.09 10.97 6.48
C CYS A 69 -16.52 11.63 5.23
N LEU A 70 -16.56 10.93 4.10
CA LEU A 70 -16.12 11.46 2.80
C LEU A 70 -17.25 12.23 2.11
N ASN A 71 -18.47 11.72 2.19
CA ASN A 71 -19.71 12.34 1.69
C ASN A 71 -20.88 11.98 2.62
N ALA A 72 -22.08 12.52 2.36
CA ALA A 72 -23.27 12.33 3.20
C ALA A 72 -23.59 10.86 3.52
N ASP A 73 -23.37 9.95 2.56
CA ASP A 73 -23.72 8.53 2.68
C ASP A 73 -22.49 7.61 2.72
N HIS A 74 -21.28 8.15 2.87
CA HIS A 74 -20.06 7.35 2.78
C HIS A 74 -19.01 7.73 3.82
N THR A 75 -18.79 6.82 4.76
CA THR A 75 -17.72 6.88 5.75
C THR A 75 -16.63 5.88 5.38
N SER A 76 -15.38 6.33 5.41
CA SER A 76 -14.22 5.47 5.17
C SER A 76 -13.44 5.29 6.45
N THR A 77 -13.23 4.03 6.84
CA THR A 77 -12.50 3.65 8.07
C THR A 77 -11.09 3.16 7.77
N SER A 78 -10.86 2.61 6.58
CA SER A 78 -9.57 2.06 6.20
C SER A 78 -9.44 1.86 4.69
N THR A 79 -8.20 1.74 4.23
CA THR A 79 -7.86 1.34 2.86
C THR A 79 -6.78 0.27 2.90
N PHE A 80 -6.87 -0.72 2.01
CA PHE A 80 -5.94 -1.84 1.94
C PHE A 80 -5.45 -2.00 0.51
N PHE A 81 -4.13 -2.08 0.35
CA PHE A 81 -3.48 -2.45 -0.89
C PHE A 81 -2.36 -3.45 -0.58
N ALA A 82 -2.67 -4.74 -0.74
CA ALA A 82 -1.81 -5.81 -0.23
C ALA A 82 -1.46 -5.55 1.27
N ASP A 83 -0.18 -5.54 1.64
CA ASP A 83 0.29 -5.28 3.00
C ASP A 83 0.31 -3.79 3.38
N ASP A 84 0.16 -2.87 2.43
CA ASP A 84 0.00 -1.45 2.70
C ASP A 84 -1.44 -1.17 3.16
N SER A 85 -1.63 -1.02 4.47
CA SER A 85 -2.91 -0.68 5.10
C SER A 85 -2.89 0.72 5.71
N ASN A 86 -3.93 1.52 5.46
CA ASN A 86 -4.14 2.79 6.16
C ASN A 86 -5.42 2.75 6.96
N LEU A 87 -5.38 3.29 8.17
CA LEU A 87 -6.55 3.63 8.95
C LEU A 87 -6.92 5.08 8.67
N LEU A 88 -8.22 5.33 8.52
CA LEU A 88 -8.78 6.66 8.38
C LEU A 88 -9.66 6.91 9.59
N SER A 89 -9.29 7.91 10.38
CA SER A 89 -9.94 8.20 11.65
C SER A 89 -10.28 9.67 11.77
N SER A 90 -11.46 9.97 12.30
CA SER A 90 -11.91 11.36 12.52
C SER A 90 -11.26 12.04 13.72
N SER A 91 -10.66 11.28 14.64
CA SER A 91 -9.96 11.79 15.81
C SER A 91 -8.89 10.82 16.29
N ILE A 92 -8.01 11.27 17.19
CA ILE A 92 -7.01 10.41 17.83
C ILE A 92 -7.64 9.34 18.71
N THR A 93 -8.74 9.65 19.39
CA THR A 93 -9.49 8.70 20.21
C THR A 93 -10.08 7.59 19.34
N ASN A 94 -10.64 7.96 18.18
CA ASN A 94 -11.18 6.99 17.22
C ASN A 94 -10.07 6.15 16.58
N LEU A 95 -8.89 6.74 16.31
CA LEU A 95 -7.72 5.98 15.87
C LEU A 95 -7.28 4.95 16.90
N GLN A 96 -7.26 5.32 18.19
CA GLN A 96 -6.92 4.38 19.27
C GLN A 96 -7.91 3.22 19.32
N ALA A 97 -9.22 3.49 19.21
CA ALA A 97 -10.23 2.44 19.12
C ALA A 97 -10.03 1.53 17.89
N GLN A 98 -9.71 2.09 16.72
CA GLN A 98 -9.38 1.29 15.53
C GLN A 98 -8.12 0.44 15.73
N LEU A 99 -7.11 0.93 16.46
CA LEU A 99 -5.91 0.15 16.78
C LEU A 99 -6.22 -1.03 17.72
N GLU A 100 -7.19 -0.89 18.62
CA GLU A 100 -7.67 -2.01 19.45
C GLU A 100 -8.35 -3.09 18.59
N LEU A 101 -9.15 -2.70 17.60
CA LEU A 101 -9.74 -3.62 16.62
C LEU A 101 -8.66 -4.34 15.78
N VAL A 102 -7.62 -3.62 15.38
CA VAL A 102 -6.46 -4.20 14.68
C VAL A 102 -5.73 -5.21 15.58
N ASP A 103 -5.53 -4.90 16.86
CA ASP A 103 -4.93 -5.82 17.82
C ASP A 103 -5.76 -7.09 18.00
N GLU A 104 -7.09 -6.96 18.11
CA GLU A 104 -8.00 -8.11 18.18
C GLU A 104 -7.85 -9.03 16.97
N TYR A 105 -7.87 -8.45 15.77
CA TYR A 105 -7.62 -9.20 14.55
C TYR A 105 -6.22 -9.84 14.54
N CYS A 106 -5.17 -9.13 14.96
CA CYS A 106 -3.81 -9.67 15.04
C CYS A 106 -3.72 -10.86 15.99
N ARG A 107 -4.37 -10.81 17.15
CA ARG A 107 -4.45 -11.92 18.11
C ARG A 107 -5.14 -13.14 17.52
N GLY A 108 -6.22 -12.94 16.75
CA GLY A 108 -6.96 -14.04 16.11
C GLY A 108 -6.28 -14.63 14.87
N SER A 109 -5.61 -13.80 14.07
CA SER A 109 -5.02 -14.19 12.77
C SER A 109 -3.54 -14.57 12.85
N GLY A 110 -2.83 -14.16 13.91
CA GLY A 110 -1.36 -14.26 13.98
C GLY A 110 -0.62 -13.20 13.13
N ALA A 111 -1.36 -12.24 12.55
CA ALA A 111 -0.79 -11.05 11.95
C ALA A 111 -0.13 -10.15 13.00
N LYS A 112 0.74 -9.23 12.57
CA LYS A 112 1.41 -8.30 13.47
C LYS A 112 1.54 -6.93 12.83
N LEU A 113 0.97 -5.92 13.50
CA LEU A 113 1.15 -4.52 13.12
C LEU A 113 2.60 -4.09 13.33
N ASN A 114 3.17 -3.38 12.36
CA ASN A 114 4.54 -2.89 12.40
C ASN A 114 4.58 -1.38 12.69
N LEU A 115 4.39 -1.02 13.96
CA LEU A 115 4.34 0.38 14.40
C LEU A 115 5.59 1.20 14.02
N SER A 116 6.78 0.58 13.99
CA SER A 116 8.02 1.29 13.63
C SER A 116 8.11 1.66 12.15
N LYS A 117 7.30 1.04 11.29
CA LYS A 117 7.12 1.43 9.89
C LYS A 117 5.84 2.24 9.65
N SER A 118 4.98 2.33 10.65
CA SER A 118 3.76 3.11 10.59
C SER A 118 4.05 4.60 10.76
N MET A 119 3.27 5.41 10.07
CA MET A 119 3.33 6.86 10.16
C MET A 119 1.93 7.40 10.43
N LEU A 120 1.86 8.54 11.13
CA LEU A 120 0.61 9.26 11.37
C LEU A 120 0.66 10.61 10.67
N LEU A 121 -0.33 10.87 9.81
CA LEU A 121 -0.49 12.12 9.07
C LEU A 121 -1.84 12.75 9.40
N ALA A 122 -1.83 14.02 9.82
CA ALA A 122 -3.05 14.81 9.92
C ALA A 122 -3.47 15.30 8.53
N LEU A 123 -4.68 14.93 8.10
CA LEU A 123 -5.23 15.40 6.81
C LEU A 123 -5.79 16.83 6.91
N ASN A 124 -6.15 17.28 8.11
CA ASN A 124 -6.64 18.63 8.33
C ASN A 124 -5.47 19.63 8.40
N ARG A 125 -5.42 20.58 7.46
CA ARG A 125 -4.34 21.58 7.35
C ARG A 125 -4.25 22.53 8.55
N ASN A 126 -5.32 22.66 9.31
CA ASN A 126 -5.43 23.62 10.41
C ASN A 126 -5.07 23.03 11.77
N HIS A 127 -4.86 21.72 11.88
CA HIS A 127 -4.62 21.04 13.14
C HIS A 127 -3.34 20.23 13.10
N ASP A 128 -2.50 20.40 14.12
CA ASP A 128 -1.33 19.56 14.27
C ASP A 128 -1.70 18.11 14.59
N CYS A 129 -0.84 17.21 14.15
CA CYS A 129 -1.02 15.79 14.38
C CYS A 129 -0.72 15.46 15.85
N PRO A 130 -1.65 14.82 16.58
CA PRO A 130 -1.42 14.45 17.97
C PRO A 130 -0.36 13.37 18.10
N LEU A 131 0.35 13.34 19.22
CA LEU A 131 1.36 12.34 19.50
C LEU A 131 0.71 10.96 19.69
N LEU A 132 1.28 9.94 19.04
CA LEU A 132 0.92 8.55 19.23
C LEU A 132 2.19 7.73 19.54
N PRO A 133 2.28 7.09 20.72
CA PRO A 133 3.48 6.34 21.11
C PRO A 133 3.84 5.22 20.11
N GLY A 134 5.12 5.15 19.74
CA GLY A 134 5.65 4.09 18.87
C GLY A 134 5.37 4.28 17.38
N VAL A 135 4.73 5.38 16.97
CA VAL A 135 4.45 5.73 15.57
C VAL A 135 5.16 7.03 15.21
N HIS A 136 5.74 7.10 14.00
CA HIS A 136 6.33 8.35 13.51
C HIS A 136 5.23 9.34 13.13
N VAL A 137 5.14 10.45 13.84
CA VAL A 137 4.18 11.52 13.56
C VAL A 137 4.80 12.49 12.58
N LEU A 138 4.21 12.62 11.39
CA LEU A 138 4.72 13.47 10.32
C LEU A 138 4.42 14.93 10.62
N GLY A 139 5.44 15.78 10.54
CA GLY A 139 5.28 17.24 10.59
C GLY A 139 4.58 17.81 9.34
N ARG A 140 4.17 19.07 9.41
CA ARG A 140 3.38 19.73 8.35
C ARG A 140 4.01 19.71 6.96
N THR A 141 5.33 19.82 6.91
CA THR A 141 6.14 19.86 5.68
C THR A 141 6.69 18.49 5.28
N GLU A 142 6.56 17.49 6.15
CA GLU A 142 6.99 16.14 5.82
C GLU A 142 6.02 15.51 4.82
N THR A 143 6.59 14.71 3.91
CA THR A 143 5.83 14.02 2.87
C THR A 143 5.96 12.52 3.07
N VAL A 144 4.84 11.83 3.03
CA VAL A 144 4.77 10.37 2.97
C VAL A 144 4.33 9.94 1.59
N LYS A 145 4.79 8.77 1.16
CA LYS A 145 4.43 8.22 -0.14
C LYS A 145 3.47 7.06 0.05
N TYR A 146 2.30 7.14 -0.56
CA TYR A 146 1.32 6.05 -0.61
C TYR A 146 1.05 5.66 -2.06
N LEU A 147 1.28 4.39 -2.42
CA LEU A 147 1.11 3.83 -3.78
C LEU A 147 1.77 4.65 -4.91
N GLY A 148 2.91 5.26 -4.61
CA GLY A 148 3.60 6.12 -5.58
C GLY A 148 3.34 7.61 -5.38
N ILE A 149 2.19 7.98 -4.83
CA ILE A 149 1.73 9.37 -4.76
C ILE A 149 2.21 10.00 -3.45
N PRO A 150 2.85 11.19 -3.50
CA PRO A 150 3.22 11.93 -2.31
C PRO A 150 1.98 12.55 -1.63
N PHE A 151 1.94 12.46 -0.31
CA PHE A 151 0.94 13.07 0.57
C PHE A 151 1.66 13.88 1.65
N SER A 152 1.17 15.08 1.91
CA SER A 152 1.60 15.92 3.03
C SER A 152 0.40 16.66 3.58
N GLN A 153 0.56 17.24 4.77
CA GLN A 153 -0.47 18.09 5.35
C GLN A 153 -0.54 19.44 4.61
N SER A 154 0.59 20.02 4.21
CA SER A 154 0.63 21.14 3.27
C SER A 154 0.26 20.72 1.84
N SER A 155 -0.12 21.66 0.97
CA SER A 155 -0.37 21.38 -0.45
C SER A 155 0.84 20.71 -1.09
N VAL A 156 0.62 19.56 -1.70
CA VAL A 156 1.64 18.82 -2.45
C VAL A 156 1.81 19.41 -3.86
N ASP A 157 0.83 20.20 -4.32
CA ASP A 157 0.65 20.64 -5.71
C ASP A 157 1.90 21.28 -6.33
N ASP A 158 2.62 22.11 -5.58
CA ASP A 158 3.80 22.81 -6.08
C ASP A 158 5.00 21.86 -6.32
N ASN A 159 5.11 20.78 -5.55
CA ASN A 159 6.25 19.87 -5.59
C ASN A 159 6.00 18.63 -6.47
N ILE A 160 4.76 18.37 -6.91
CA ILE A 160 4.45 17.17 -7.70
C ILE A 160 5.12 17.23 -9.07
N VAL A 161 5.21 18.42 -9.66
CA VAL A 161 5.86 18.62 -10.97
C VAL A 161 7.35 18.30 -10.86
N GLU A 162 8.04 18.89 -9.88
CA GLU A 162 9.46 18.64 -9.64
C GLU A 162 9.72 17.15 -9.30
N PHE A 163 8.85 16.54 -8.49
CA PHE A 163 8.92 15.12 -8.17
C PHE A 163 8.79 14.23 -9.42
N LEU A 164 7.84 14.56 -10.31
CA LEU A 164 7.64 13.85 -11.57
C LEU A 164 8.84 14.03 -12.51
N GLU A 165 9.32 15.25 -12.67
CA GLU A 165 10.51 15.57 -13.47
C GLU A 165 11.73 14.78 -13.01
N GLN A 166 12.00 14.79 -11.71
CA GLN A 166 13.11 14.05 -11.13
C GLN A 166 12.99 12.55 -11.42
N ARG A 167 11.79 11.97 -11.24
CA ARG A 167 11.56 10.55 -11.57
C ARG A 167 11.72 10.24 -13.04
N PHE A 168 11.26 11.13 -13.93
CA PHE A 168 11.47 10.96 -15.37
C PHE A 168 12.96 10.99 -15.69
N TYR A 169 13.71 11.92 -15.11
CA TYR A 169 15.13 12.05 -15.32
C TYR A 169 15.92 10.82 -14.83
N ASP A 170 15.58 10.30 -13.64
CA ASP A 170 16.21 9.09 -13.10
C ASP A 170 15.87 7.85 -13.94
N GLY A 171 14.61 7.73 -14.36
CA GLY A 171 14.19 6.68 -15.30
C GLY A 171 14.93 6.80 -16.63
N PHE A 172 15.01 7.99 -17.20
CA PHE A 172 15.71 8.23 -18.45
C PHE A 172 17.20 7.86 -18.32
N LYS A 173 17.90 8.31 -17.28
CA LYS A 173 19.30 7.92 -17.02
C LYS A 173 19.51 6.41 -17.03
N ALA A 174 18.62 5.66 -16.39
CA ALA A 174 18.72 4.19 -16.31
C ALA A 174 18.54 3.52 -17.68
N TRP A 175 17.68 4.06 -18.55
CA TRP A 175 17.24 3.40 -19.77
C TRP A 175 17.80 4.00 -21.07
N TYR A 176 18.30 5.24 -21.07
CA TYR A 176 18.72 5.92 -22.32
C TYR A 176 19.85 5.16 -23.01
N ARG A 177 20.76 4.54 -22.25
CA ARG A 177 21.87 3.74 -22.79
C ARG A 177 21.40 2.45 -23.45
N ARG A 178 20.22 1.93 -23.08
CA ARG A 178 19.61 0.72 -23.65
C ARG A 178 18.83 1.03 -24.94
N ALA A 179 18.35 2.26 -25.11
CA ALA A 179 17.55 2.70 -26.24
C ALA A 179 18.41 3.24 -27.40
N ARG A 180 19.05 2.33 -28.16
CA ARG A 180 19.96 2.69 -29.27
C ARG A 180 19.26 3.11 -30.56
N THR A 181 18.02 2.68 -30.80
CA THR A 181 17.23 3.05 -31.98
C THR A 181 16.13 4.05 -31.64
N LEU A 182 15.63 4.79 -32.65
CA LEU A 182 14.48 5.69 -32.46
C LEU A 182 13.26 4.95 -31.92
N ARG A 183 12.97 3.74 -32.43
CA ARG A 183 11.88 2.87 -31.94
C ARG A 183 12.10 2.48 -30.47
N GLY A 184 13.32 2.11 -30.09
CA GLY A 184 13.65 1.79 -28.70
C GLY A 184 13.47 2.99 -27.77
N ARG A 185 13.84 4.20 -28.22
CA ARG A 185 13.63 5.44 -27.45
C ARG A 185 12.15 5.76 -27.29
N LEU A 186 11.37 5.63 -28.35
CA LEU A 186 9.92 5.80 -28.31
C LEU A 186 9.27 4.80 -27.34
N LEU A 187 9.66 3.52 -27.41
CA LEU A 187 9.16 2.49 -26.50
C LEU A 187 9.50 2.80 -25.03
N VAL A 188 10.73 3.25 -24.74
CA VAL A 188 11.11 3.66 -23.38
C VAL A 188 10.30 4.88 -22.93
N ALA A 189 10.10 5.87 -23.80
CA ALA A 189 9.28 7.04 -23.47
C ALA A 189 7.82 6.64 -23.17
N GLN A 190 7.21 5.78 -23.99
CA GLN A 190 5.85 5.28 -23.76
C GLN A 190 5.74 4.44 -22.48
N THR A 191 6.69 3.54 -22.24
CA THR A 191 6.62 2.63 -21.09
C THR A 191 7.01 3.28 -19.77
N MET A 192 7.85 4.33 -19.77
CA MET A 192 8.35 4.97 -18.55
C MET A 192 7.73 6.34 -18.27
N VAL A 193 7.52 7.16 -19.29
CA VAL A 193 7.01 8.53 -19.12
C VAL A 193 5.49 8.52 -19.14
N LEU A 194 4.90 7.98 -20.21
CA LEU A 194 3.45 8.02 -20.39
C LEU A 194 2.70 7.21 -19.32
N SER A 195 3.19 6.02 -18.97
CA SER A 195 2.59 5.18 -17.91
C SER A 195 2.56 5.88 -16.54
N ARG A 196 3.60 6.64 -16.20
CA ARG A 196 3.68 7.39 -14.95
C ARG A 196 2.85 8.66 -15.00
N LEU A 197 2.89 9.42 -16.10
CA LEU A 197 1.98 10.56 -16.28
C LEU A 197 0.54 10.10 -16.10
N TRP A 198 0.14 9.03 -16.78
CA TRP A 198 -1.18 8.43 -16.63
C TRP A 198 -1.53 8.17 -15.17
N HIS A 199 -0.70 7.42 -14.43
CA HIS A 199 -0.91 7.13 -13.01
C HIS A 199 -1.07 8.37 -12.14
N TYR A 200 -0.20 9.38 -12.29
CA TYR A 200 -0.27 10.60 -11.46
C TYR A 200 -1.46 11.47 -11.81
N THR A 201 -1.76 11.65 -13.10
CA THR A 201 -2.89 12.48 -13.55
C THR A 201 -4.26 11.92 -13.15
N GLN A 202 -4.34 10.63 -12.81
CA GLN A 202 -5.56 10.03 -12.26
C GLN A 202 -5.81 10.42 -10.79
N HIS A 203 -4.78 10.82 -10.05
CA HIS A 203 -4.84 11.04 -8.61
C HIS A 203 -4.52 12.48 -8.18
N VAL A 204 -3.92 13.26 -9.07
CA VAL A 204 -3.48 14.63 -8.80
C VAL A 204 -3.99 15.55 -9.90
N SER A 205 -4.55 16.69 -9.51
CA SER A 205 -4.86 17.77 -10.45
C SER A 205 -3.59 18.29 -11.11
N VAL A 206 -3.54 18.29 -12.44
CA VAL A 206 -2.39 18.83 -13.17
C VAL A 206 -2.37 20.35 -13.01
N PRO A 207 -1.29 20.95 -12.48
CA PRO A 207 -1.19 22.41 -12.37
C PRO A 207 -1.35 23.06 -13.74
N THR A 208 -2.20 24.09 -13.82
CA THR A 208 -2.52 24.78 -15.08
C THR A 208 -1.29 25.39 -15.74
N ALA A 209 -0.28 25.77 -14.95
CA ALA A 209 1.01 26.30 -15.44
C ALA A 209 1.79 25.31 -16.33
N VAL A 210 1.55 23.99 -16.19
CA VAL A 210 2.28 22.95 -16.92
C VAL A 210 1.60 22.59 -18.24
N VAL A 211 0.28 22.84 -18.35
CA VAL A 211 -0.49 22.53 -19.56
C VAL A 211 -0.28 23.65 -20.59
N LYS A 212 0.68 23.47 -21.50
CA LYS A 212 0.79 24.32 -22.70
C LYS A 212 -0.38 24.00 -23.64
N ARG A 213 -1.20 25.02 -23.95
CA ARG A 213 -2.19 24.97 -25.04
C ARG A 213 -1.51 24.99 -26.40
#